data_AF-A0A1I6WLR7-F1
#
_entry.id   AF-A0A1I6WLR7-F1
#
_cell.length_a   1.000
_cell.length_b   1.000
_cell.length_c   1.000
_cell.angle_alpha   90.00
_cell.angle_beta   90.00
_cell.angle_gamma   90.00
#
_symmetry.space_group_name_H-M   'P 1'
#
loop_
_entity.id
_entity.type
_entity.pdbx_description
1 polymer ?
#
loop_
_entity_poly.entity_id
_entity_poly.type
_entity_poly.pdbx_seq_one_letter_code
_entity_poly.pdbx_strand_id
1 'polypeptide(L)'
;MGQAKREMMDHEETVQGVIIKLMEAGAAEECEGHGYPINRGDDEAVEQVKIDLAKEYGKDEADELVDEAVSQLYDECPGCAQNAKDD
;
A
#
# COMPACT_ATOMS: atom_id res chain seq x y z
N MET A 1 -7.76 27.80 -0.76
CA MET A 1 -6.95 26.55 -0.72
C MET A 1 -5.97 26.65 -1.87
N GLY A 2 -4.65 26.60 -1.61
CA GLY A 2 -3.61 26.80 -2.65
C GLY A 2 -3.37 25.54 -3.47
N GLN A 3 -2.88 25.69 -4.70
CA GLN A 3 -2.65 24.59 -5.67
C GLN A 3 -1.86 23.41 -5.07
N ALA A 4 -0.80 23.69 -4.31
CA ALA A 4 0.01 22.66 -3.66
C ALA A 4 -0.78 21.74 -2.69
N LYS A 5 -1.83 22.24 -2.03
CA LYS A 5 -2.67 21.39 -1.15
C LYS A 5 -3.60 20.46 -1.91
N ARG A 6 -3.88 20.78 -3.18
CA ARG A 6 -4.75 19.97 -4.03
C ARG A 6 -3.95 18.81 -4.59
N GLU A 7 -2.78 19.11 -5.14
CA GLU A 7 -1.83 18.11 -5.67
C GLU A 7 -1.40 17.08 -4.62
N MET A 8 -1.22 17.48 -3.35
CA MET A 8 -0.94 16.54 -2.26
C MET A 8 -2.12 15.60 -1.97
N MET A 9 -3.36 16.09 -2.02
CA MET A 9 -4.56 15.27 -1.80
C MET A 9 -4.76 14.26 -2.94
N ASP A 10 -4.51 14.67 -4.18
CA ASP A 10 -4.56 13.79 -5.35
C ASP A 10 -3.47 12.68 -5.26
N HIS A 11 -2.29 13.02 -4.73
CA HIS A 11 -1.20 12.05 -4.51
C HIS A 11 -1.54 11.04 -3.41
N GLU A 12 -2.00 11.52 -2.25
CA GLU A 12 -2.42 10.64 -1.14
C GLU A 12 -3.55 9.69 -1.58
N GLU A 13 -4.53 10.16 -2.35
CA GLU A 13 -5.60 9.32 -2.90
C GLU A 13 -5.08 8.27 -3.88
N THR A 14 -4.11 8.64 -4.72
CA THR A 14 -3.46 7.72 -5.66
C THR A 14 -2.76 6.59 -4.92
N VAL A 15 -1.98 6.91 -3.89
CA VAL A 15 -1.23 5.93 -3.10
C VAL A 15 -2.17 4.99 -2.35
N GLN A 16 -3.27 5.52 -1.79
CA GLN A 16 -4.33 4.69 -1.19
C GLN A 16 -4.96 3.75 -2.21
N GLY A 17 -5.19 4.22 -3.45
CA GLY A 17 -5.63 3.38 -4.56
C GLY A 17 -4.64 2.26 -4.90
N VAL A 18 -3.33 2.52 -4.82
CA VAL A 18 -2.30 1.51 -5.02
C VAL A 18 -2.29 0.48 -3.89
N ILE A 19 -2.48 0.90 -2.63
CA ILE A 19 -2.60 -0.02 -1.48
C ILE A 19 -3.79 -0.97 -1.67
N ILE A 20 -4.93 -0.48 -2.18
CA ILE A 20 -6.08 -1.34 -2.50
C ILE A 20 -5.72 -2.35 -3.60
N LYS A 21 -5.05 -1.92 -4.68
CA LYS A 21 -4.59 -2.83 -5.75
C LYS A 21 -3.63 -3.89 -5.22
N LEU A 22 -2.73 -3.53 -4.28
CA LEU A 22 -1.84 -4.48 -3.61
C LEU A 22 -2.63 -5.52 -2.80
N MET A 23 -3.72 -5.12 -2.14
CA MET A 23 -4.61 -6.07 -1.46
C MET A 23 -5.36 -6.97 -2.42
N GLU A 24 -5.90 -6.42 -3.52
CA GLU A 24 -6.59 -7.20 -4.55
C GLU A 24 -5.66 -8.21 -5.24
N ALA A 25 -4.39 -7.85 -5.43
CA ALA A 25 -3.35 -8.72 -5.97
C ALA A 25 -2.84 -9.78 -4.97
N GLY A 26 -3.15 -9.62 -3.68
CA GLY A 26 -2.65 -10.51 -2.61
C GLY A 26 -1.27 -10.15 -2.05
N ALA A 27 -0.67 -9.04 -2.50
CA ALA A 27 0.57 -8.49 -1.95
C ALA A 27 0.38 -7.91 -0.54
N ALA A 28 -0.83 -7.50 -0.20
CA ALA A 28 -1.19 -6.98 1.11
C ALA A 28 -2.50 -7.61 1.62
N GLU A 29 -2.76 -7.53 2.91
CA GLU A 29 -4.05 -7.85 3.52
C GLU A 29 -4.44 -6.85 4.59
N GLU A 30 -5.72 -6.70 4.88
CA GLU A 30 -6.17 -5.93 6.04
C GLU A 30 -6.32 -6.86 7.25
N CYS A 31 -5.73 -6.47 8.39
CA CYS A 31 -5.93 -7.19 9.64
C CYS A 31 -7.40 -7.12 10.09
N GLU A 32 -8.10 -8.25 10.13
CA GLU A 32 -9.52 -8.32 10.52
C GLU A 32 -9.82 -7.71 11.90
N GLY A 33 -8.86 -7.78 12.84
CA GLY A 33 -9.06 -7.30 14.21
C GLY A 33 -8.80 -5.81 14.42
N HIS A 34 -8.04 -5.17 13.53
CA HIS A 34 -7.49 -3.83 13.80
C HIS A 34 -7.49 -2.89 12.58
N GLY A 35 -7.81 -3.39 11.37
CA GLY A 35 -7.87 -2.58 10.15
C GLY A 35 -6.51 -2.09 9.65
N TYR A 36 -5.40 -2.68 10.13
CA TYR A 36 -4.06 -2.31 9.64
C TYR A 36 -3.77 -3.04 8.32
N PRO A 37 -3.27 -2.34 7.29
CA PRO A 37 -2.80 -2.99 6.08
C PRO A 37 -1.42 -3.64 6.36
N ILE A 38 -1.35 -4.94 6.11
CA ILE A 38 -0.17 -5.79 6.37
C ILE A 38 0.42 -6.22 5.02
N ASN A 39 1.74 -6.14 4.90
CA ASN A 39 2.47 -6.69 3.77
C ASN A 39 2.52 -8.23 3.87
N ARG A 40 2.13 -8.93 2.80
CA ARG A 40 2.17 -10.40 2.73
C ARG A 40 3.52 -10.95 2.30
N GLY A 41 4.41 -10.09 1.80
CA GLY A 41 5.71 -10.49 1.26
C GLY A 41 5.59 -11.27 -0.05
N ASP A 42 4.50 -11.07 -0.81
CA ASP A 42 4.32 -11.67 -2.12
C ASP A 42 4.89 -10.73 -3.21
N ASP A 43 6.19 -10.88 -3.47
CA ASP A 43 6.93 -10.05 -4.43
C ASP A 43 6.37 -10.17 -5.86
N GLU A 44 5.82 -11.34 -6.25
CA GLU A 44 5.18 -11.53 -7.55
C GLU A 44 3.91 -10.68 -7.69
N ALA A 45 3.10 -10.64 -6.64
CA ALA A 45 1.91 -9.78 -6.60
C ALA A 45 2.28 -8.29 -6.62
N VAL A 46 3.35 -7.88 -5.94
CA VAL A 46 3.87 -6.51 -6.00
C VAL A 46 4.32 -6.17 -7.42
N GLU A 47 5.08 -7.06 -8.07
CA GLU A 47 5.57 -6.84 -9.44
C GLU A 47 4.42 -6.75 -10.46
N GLN A 48 3.38 -7.57 -10.31
CA GLN A 48 2.15 -7.47 -11.10
C GLN A 48 1.51 -6.08 -11.00
N VAL A 49 1.35 -5.56 -9.79
CA VAL A 49 0.78 -4.22 -9.57
C VAL A 49 1.67 -3.13 -10.18
N LYS A 50 3.00 -3.25 -10.07
CA LYS A 50 3.95 -2.34 -10.75
C LYS A 50 3.78 -2.38 -12.27
N ILE A 51 3.67 -3.57 -12.88
CA ILE A 51 3.47 -3.73 -14.32
C ILE A 51 2.16 -3.11 -14.79
N ASP A 52 1.08 -3.27 -14.02
CA ASP A 52 -0.23 -2.70 -14.37
C ASP A 52 -0.24 -1.18 -14.23
N LEU A 53 0.28 -0.63 -13.14
CA LEU A 53 0.41 0.82 -12.96
C LEU A 53 1.35 1.45 -13.99
N ALA A 54 2.39 0.75 -14.42
CA ALA A 54 3.32 1.24 -15.44
C ALA A 54 2.64 1.47 -16.79
N LYS A 55 1.50 0.82 -17.07
CA LYS A 55 0.70 1.07 -18.28
C LYS A 55 -0.08 2.38 -18.20
N GLU A 56 -0.40 2.85 -16.98
CA GLU A 56 -1.21 4.04 -16.74
C GLU A 56 -0.33 5.28 -16.49
N TYR A 57 0.67 5.16 -15.62
CA TYR A 57 1.51 6.27 -15.14
C TYR A 57 2.93 6.27 -15.76
N GLY A 58 3.34 5.14 -16.34
CA GLY A 58 4.72 4.93 -16.77
C GLY A 58 5.54 4.21 -15.69
N LYS A 59 6.67 3.62 -16.11
CA LYS A 59 7.44 2.70 -15.27
C LYS A 59 8.00 3.36 -14.01
N ASP A 60 8.62 4.54 -14.15
CA ASP A 60 9.27 5.21 -13.02
C ASP A 60 8.23 5.66 -11.97
N GLU A 61 7.13 6.27 -12.42
CA GLU A 61 6.06 6.74 -11.54
C GLU A 61 5.32 5.57 -10.87
N ALA A 62 5.11 4.46 -11.58
CA ALA A 62 4.55 3.25 -10.98
C ALA A 62 5.46 2.64 -9.91
N ASP A 63 6.78 2.68 -10.12
CA ASP A 63 7.74 2.17 -9.13
C ASP A 63 7.72 3.03 -7.86
N GLU A 64 7.73 4.36 -8.01
CA GLU A 64 7.64 5.32 -6.90
C GLU A 64 6.33 5.15 -6.12
N LEU A 65 5.18 5.07 -6.81
CA LEU A 65 3.87 4.92 -6.18
C LEU A 65 3.74 3.59 -5.42
N VAL A 66 4.25 2.49 -5.99
CA VAL A 66 4.19 1.18 -5.32
C VAL A 66 5.17 1.12 -4.15
N ASP A 67 6.39 1.63 -4.28
CA ASP A 67 7.33 1.65 -3.16
C ASP A 67 6.81 2.51 -2.00
N GLU A 68 6.16 3.64 -2.29
CA GLU A 68 5.51 4.46 -1.27
C GLU A 68 4.32 3.74 -0.62
N ALA A 69 3.50 3.06 -1.42
CA ALA A 69 2.39 2.25 -0.90
C ALA A 69 2.87 1.11 -0.01
N VAL A 70 3.89 0.35 -0.45
CA VAL A 70 4.50 -0.74 0.32
C VAL A 70 5.12 -0.22 1.61
N SER A 71 5.74 0.96 1.59
CA SER A 71 6.26 1.62 2.80
C SER A 71 5.18 1.97 3.84
N GLN A 72 3.91 2.06 3.45
CA GLN A 72 2.79 2.28 4.37
C GLN A 72 2.20 0.99 4.94
N LEU A 73 2.57 -0.16 4.38
CA LEU A 73 2.17 -1.46 4.88
C LEU A 73 3.01 -1.84 6.11
N TYR A 74 2.37 -2.51 7.06
CA TYR A 74 3.06 -3.07 8.22
C TYR A 74 3.57 -4.48 7.92
N ASP A 75 4.76 -4.85 8.40
CA ASP A 75 5.22 -6.24 8.31
C ASP A 75 4.36 -7.20 9.17
N GLU A 76 3.82 -6.69 10.28
CA GLU A 76 2.92 -7.42 11.18
C GLU A 76 1.91 -6.43 11.78
N CYS A 77 0.68 -6.86 12.03
CA CYS A 77 -0.31 -6.01 12.69
C CYS A 77 0.15 -5.61 14.11
N PRO A 78 0.37 -4.31 14.39
CA PRO A 78 0.85 -3.87 15.69
C PRO A 78 -0.15 -4.14 16.83
N GLY A 79 -1.46 -4.14 16.55
CA GLY A 79 -2.48 -4.50 17.55
C GLY A 79 -2.41 -5.97 17.99
N CYS A 80 -2.26 -6.89 17.03
CA CYS A 80 -2.04 -8.32 17.32
C CYS A 80 -0.72 -8.55 18.06
N ALA A 81 0.35 -7.86 17.66
CA ALA A 81 1.66 -7.95 18.30
C ALA A 81 1.68 -7.46 19.75
N GLN A 82 0.81 -6.49 20.10
CA GLN A 82 0.61 -6.05 21.48
C GLN A 82 -0.18 -7.08 22.28
N ASN A 83 -1.31 -7.58 21.76
CA ASN A 83 -2.11 -8.59 22.45
C ASN A 83 -1.32 -9.88 22.75
N ALA A 84 -0.38 -10.28 21.88
CA ALA A 84 0.48 -11.44 22.11
C ALA A 84 1.53 -11.26 23.23
N LYS A 85 1.75 -10.03 23.71
CA LYS A 85 2.69 -9.73 24.81
C LYS A 85 2.00 -9.60 26.18
N ASP A 86 0.67 -9.48 26.19
CA ASP A 86 -0.15 -9.33 27.39
C ASP A 86 -0.79 -10.67 27.86
N ASP A 87 -0.63 -11.77 27.11
CA ASP A 87 -1.03 -13.15 27.47
C ASP A 87 0.16 -13.98 28.00
#